data_AF-A0A9W7ENU8-F1
#
_entry.id   AF-A0A9W7ENU8-F1
#
_cell.length_a   1.000
_cell.length_b   1.000
_cell.length_c   1.000
_cell.angle_alpha   90.00
_cell.angle_beta   90.00
_cell.angle_gamma   90.00
#
_symmetry.space_group_name_H-M   'P 1'
#
loop_
_entity.id
_entity.type
_entity.pdbx_description
1 polymer ?
#
loop_
_entity_poly.entity_id
_entity_poly.type
_entity_poly.pdbx_seq_one_letter_code
_entity_poly.pdbx_strand_id
1 'polypeptide(L)'
;MLEKTFVDACMQLSSGYVDVLKLFIVAGKAAYERGLTIPQVQLEISQCKTQTAGRPLMQEEIDLRTVWLSLLYLTLERVEHRKGSSVGETVGPDLRQKFYTFVYDVVNAKKQGYTLQTLKLEQMMRNSEGEPSEIAEKTSALAPQQRQMEEAILSQSMRLVFLTLTVLDETSEFEKKDGDDDIIPRPPIPGT
;
A
#
# COMPACT_ATOMS: atom_id res chain seq x y z
N MET A 1 -1.50 -8.65 13.73
CA MET A 1 -1.84 -8.99 12.32
C MET A 1 -1.09 -8.09 11.34
N LEU A 2 -1.18 -6.76 11.47
CA LEU A 2 -0.52 -5.80 10.58
C LEU A 2 1.01 -6.01 10.47
N GLU A 3 1.70 -6.16 11.60
CA GLU A 3 3.15 -6.44 11.59
C GLU A 3 3.49 -7.77 10.91
N LYS A 4 2.74 -8.84 11.20
CA LYS A 4 2.89 -10.13 10.53
C LYS A 4 2.80 -10.01 9.02
N THR A 5 1.70 -9.43 8.55
CA THR A 5 1.43 -9.27 7.12
C THR A 5 2.44 -8.33 6.47
N PHE A 6 2.99 -7.37 7.20
CA PHE A 6 4.08 -6.52 6.71
C PHE A 6 5.37 -7.33 6.49
N VAL A 7 5.82 -8.07 7.51
CA VAL A 7 7.05 -8.89 7.43
C VAL A 7 6.92 -9.97 6.35
N ASP A 8 5.79 -10.68 6.35
CA ASP A 8 5.52 -11.72 5.37
C ASP A 8 5.44 -11.12 3.94
N ALA A 9 4.88 -9.91 3.78
CA ALA A 9 4.85 -9.22 2.49
C ALA A 9 6.27 -8.84 2.04
N CYS A 10 7.11 -8.29 2.93
CA CYS A 10 8.52 -8.00 2.64
C CYS A 10 9.27 -9.25 2.14
N MET A 11 9.03 -10.42 2.75
CA MET A 11 9.68 -11.66 2.33
C MET A 11 9.15 -12.20 1.00
N GLN A 12 7.84 -12.08 0.74
CA GLN A 12 7.20 -12.67 -0.43
C GLN A 12 7.15 -11.74 -1.65
N LEU A 13 7.49 -10.46 -1.47
CA LEU A 13 7.51 -9.44 -2.52
C LEU A 13 8.43 -9.79 -3.69
N SER A 14 9.56 -10.47 -3.41
CA SER A 14 10.50 -10.98 -4.41
C SER A 14 9.97 -12.20 -5.18
N SER A 15 9.02 -12.94 -4.60
CA SER A 15 8.44 -14.16 -5.16
C SER A 15 7.13 -13.92 -5.91
N GLY A 16 6.64 -12.68 -5.91
CA GLY A 16 5.47 -12.26 -6.71
C GLY A 16 4.11 -12.47 -6.02
N TYR A 17 4.04 -13.10 -4.85
CA TYR A 17 2.78 -13.30 -4.12
C TYR A 17 2.20 -11.97 -3.63
N VAL A 18 0.95 -11.68 -4.02
CA VAL A 18 0.24 -10.44 -3.66
C VAL A 18 -0.69 -10.60 -2.46
N ASP A 19 -1.05 -11.82 -2.10
CA ASP A 19 -2.10 -12.07 -1.11
C ASP A 19 -1.73 -11.54 0.27
N VAL A 20 -0.46 -11.69 0.66
CA VAL A 20 0.04 -11.17 1.93
C VAL A 20 0.08 -9.64 1.93
N LEU A 21 0.39 -9.02 0.79
CA LEU A 21 0.32 -7.57 0.63
C LEU A 21 -1.13 -7.07 0.70
N LYS A 22 -2.09 -7.82 0.12
CA LYS A 22 -3.53 -7.55 0.28
C LYS A 22 -3.95 -7.66 1.75
N LEU A 23 -3.47 -8.67 2.49
CA LEU A 23 -3.75 -8.79 3.93
C LEU A 23 -3.20 -7.60 4.72
N PHE A 24 -2.01 -7.11 4.39
CA PHE A 24 -1.47 -5.88 4.98
C PHE A 24 -2.37 -4.67 4.67
N ILE A 25 -2.81 -4.52 3.42
CA ILE A 25 -3.73 -3.46 2.99
C ILE A 25 -5.05 -3.54 3.77
N VAL A 26 -5.65 -4.72 3.90
CA VAL A 26 -6.90 -4.92 4.66
C VAL A 26 -6.71 -4.56 6.14
N ALA A 27 -5.61 -4.98 6.76
CA ALA A 27 -5.31 -4.64 8.14
C ALA A 27 -5.09 -3.13 8.34
N GLY A 28 -4.38 -2.46 7.42
CA GLY A 28 -4.17 -1.02 7.45
C GLY A 28 -5.45 -0.22 7.17
N LYS A 29 -6.30 -0.69 6.25
CA LYS A 29 -7.63 -0.13 5.99
C LYS A 29 -8.49 -0.19 7.25
N ALA A 30 -8.51 -1.31 7.96
CA ALA A 30 -9.25 -1.43 9.22
C ALA A 30 -8.74 -0.44 10.29
N ALA A 31 -7.44 -0.17 10.35
CA ALA A 31 -6.89 0.85 11.23
C ALA A 31 -7.34 2.27 10.83
N TYR A 32 -7.31 2.58 9.54
CA TYR A 32 -7.81 3.83 8.97
C TYR A 32 -9.30 4.05 9.30
N GLU A 33 -10.12 3.01 9.13
CA GLU A 33 -11.57 3.06 9.43
C GLU A 33 -11.86 3.27 10.92
N ARG A 34 -10.98 2.76 11.80
CA ARG A 34 -11.04 3.01 13.24
C ARG A 34 -10.58 4.41 13.64
N GLY A 35 -10.11 5.24 12.70
CA GLY A 35 -9.64 6.58 13.01
C GLY A 35 -8.22 6.65 13.54
N LEU A 36 -7.43 5.57 13.43
CA LEU A 36 -6.10 5.51 14.00
C LEU A 36 -5.08 6.23 13.11
N THR A 37 -4.31 7.13 13.68
CA THR A 37 -3.19 7.80 13.00
C THR A 37 -2.00 6.85 12.84
N ILE A 38 -1.10 7.13 11.91
CA ILE A 38 0.10 6.28 11.71
C ILE A 38 0.94 6.15 13.00
N PRO A 39 1.23 7.23 13.76
CA PRO A 39 1.91 7.11 15.05
C PRO A 39 1.16 6.23 16.06
N GLN A 40 -0.17 6.29 16.11
CA GLN A 40 -0.97 5.43 16.98
C GLN A 40 -0.87 3.96 16.56
N VAL A 41 -0.96 3.67 15.25
CA VAL A 41 -0.79 2.31 14.74
C VAL A 41 0.60 1.76 15.09
N GLN A 42 1.65 2.58 14.98
CA GLN A 42 3.01 2.16 15.36
C GLN A 42 3.13 1.88 16.86
N LEU A 43 2.51 2.70 17.70
CA LEU A 43 2.49 2.52 19.14
C LEU A 43 1.76 1.22 19.53
N GLU A 44 0.59 0.95 18.94
CA GLU A 44 -0.16 -0.29 19.16
C GLU A 44 0.66 -1.53 18.76
N ILE A 45 1.41 -1.43 17.67
CA ILE A 45 2.29 -2.52 17.23
C ILE A 45 3.47 -2.71 18.19
N SER A 46 4.11 -1.63 18.66
CA SER A 46 5.24 -1.74 19.59
C SER A 46 4.85 -2.31 20.95
N GLN A 47 3.58 -2.18 21.33
CA GLN A 47 3.01 -2.74 22.55
C GLN A 47 2.53 -4.20 22.41
N CYS A 48 2.57 -4.78 21.21
CA CYS A 48 2.20 -6.17 21.00
C CYS A 48 3.20 -7.12 21.70
N LYS A 49 2.70 -7.99 22.58
CA LYS A 49 3.50 -8.95 23.35
C LYS A 49 4.28 -9.96 22.51
N THR A 50 3.80 -10.24 21.30
CA THR A 50 4.43 -11.18 20.37
C THR A 50 4.91 -10.42 19.15
N GLN A 51 6.23 -10.25 19.05
CA GLN A 51 6.85 -9.67 17.87
C GLN A 51 6.87 -10.69 16.74
N THR A 52 6.40 -10.28 15.58
CA THR A 52 5.99 -11.26 14.58
C THR A 52 7.14 -11.85 13.77
N ALA A 53 8.26 -11.14 13.70
CA ALA A 53 9.49 -11.61 13.04
C ALA A 53 10.35 -12.52 13.95
N GLY A 54 9.87 -12.88 15.16
CA GLY A 54 10.68 -13.55 16.18
C GLY A 54 11.83 -12.68 16.73
N ARG A 55 11.93 -11.43 16.27
CA ARG A 55 12.87 -10.40 16.69
C ARG A 55 12.22 -9.01 16.58
N PRO A 56 12.79 -7.97 17.22
CA PRO A 56 12.43 -6.59 16.94
C PRO A 56 12.71 -6.25 15.47
N LEU A 57 11.84 -5.43 14.88
CA LEU A 57 12.11 -4.86 13.56
C LEU A 57 13.29 -3.88 13.65
N MET A 58 14.13 -3.87 12.61
CA MET A 58 15.17 -2.88 12.41
C MET A 58 14.54 -1.52 12.07
N GLN A 59 15.29 -0.43 12.26
CA GLN A 59 14.77 0.92 12.00
C GLN A 59 14.33 1.08 10.54
N GLU A 60 15.07 0.49 9.61
CA GLU A 60 14.77 0.52 8.17
C GLU A 60 13.45 -0.19 7.85
N GLU A 61 13.13 -1.26 8.58
CA GLU A 61 11.86 -1.99 8.43
C GLU A 61 10.68 -1.17 8.99
N ILE A 62 10.91 -0.45 10.09
CA ILE A 62 9.92 0.48 10.68
C ILE A 62 9.65 1.65 9.72
N ASP A 63 10.71 2.22 9.14
CA ASP A 63 10.60 3.33 8.20
C ASP A 63 9.86 2.88 6.93
N LEU A 64 10.18 1.69 6.39
CA LEU A 64 9.48 1.13 5.24
C LEU A 64 7.99 0.90 5.53
N ARG A 65 7.66 0.35 6.71
CA ARG A 65 6.25 0.18 7.14
C ARG A 65 5.53 1.52 7.22
N THR A 66 6.22 2.56 7.69
CA THR A 66 5.69 3.93 7.77
C THR A 66 5.36 4.48 6.38
N VAL A 67 6.26 4.28 5.41
CA VAL A 67 6.03 4.67 4.01
C VAL A 67 4.82 3.95 3.44
N TRP A 68 4.69 2.63 3.67
CA TRP A 68 3.57 1.87 3.14
C TRP A 68 2.23 2.28 3.76
N LEU A 69 2.18 2.48 5.08
CA LEU A 69 0.98 3.02 5.73
C LEU A 69 0.62 4.41 5.22
N SER A 70 1.62 5.26 4.97
CA SER A 70 1.41 6.60 4.40
C SER A 70 0.81 6.54 3.01
N LEU A 71 1.35 5.70 2.12
CA LEU A 71 0.81 5.48 0.78
C LEU A 71 -0.62 4.95 0.82
N LEU A 72 -0.90 3.98 1.70
CA LEU A 72 -2.25 3.46 1.91
C LEU A 72 -3.22 4.56 2.37
N TYR A 73 -2.84 5.36 3.37
CA TYR A 73 -3.68 6.41 3.93
C TYR A 73 -3.95 7.53 2.92
N LEU A 74 -2.91 7.96 2.18
CA LEU A 74 -3.06 8.92 1.09
C LEU A 74 -3.97 8.38 -0.02
N THR A 75 -3.87 7.09 -0.33
CA THR A 75 -4.74 6.45 -1.33
C THR A 75 -6.19 6.43 -0.87
N LEU A 76 -6.45 6.03 0.39
CA LEU A 76 -7.79 5.99 0.99
C LEU A 76 -8.42 7.39 1.11
N GLU A 77 -7.64 8.41 1.47
CA GLU A 77 -8.05 9.81 1.45
C GLU A 77 -8.43 10.26 0.04
N ARG A 78 -7.58 9.93 -0.95
CA ARG A 78 -7.77 10.35 -2.35
C ARG A 78 -9.02 9.76 -3.00
N VAL A 79 -9.41 8.55 -2.62
CA VAL A 79 -10.66 7.91 -3.09
C VAL A 79 -11.86 8.23 -2.22
N GLU A 80 -11.70 9.13 -1.24
CA GLU A 80 -12.75 9.51 -0.29
C GLU A 80 -13.37 8.30 0.43
N HIS A 81 -12.55 7.29 0.75
CA HIS A 81 -13.02 6.03 1.34
C HIS A 81 -13.90 6.24 2.58
N ARG A 82 -13.55 7.24 3.40
CA ARG A 82 -14.37 7.72 4.51
C ARG A 82 -14.55 9.23 4.42
N LYS A 83 -15.74 9.67 3.97
CA LYS A 83 -16.09 11.09 3.89
C LYS A 83 -15.93 11.79 5.25
N GLY A 84 -15.23 12.91 5.26
CA GLY A 84 -14.97 13.70 6.47
C GLY A 84 -13.91 13.12 7.42
N SER A 85 -13.17 12.10 7.00
CA SER A 85 -12.05 11.57 7.78
C SER A 85 -10.80 12.45 7.62
N SER A 86 -10.30 13.03 8.71
CA SER A 86 -9.01 13.73 8.74
C SER A 86 -7.82 12.80 9.00
N VAL A 87 -8.04 11.48 9.06
CA VAL A 87 -6.98 10.50 9.37
C VAL A 87 -5.88 10.53 8.30
N GLY A 88 -6.24 10.76 7.04
CA GLY A 88 -5.26 10.94 5.96
C GLY A 88 -4.33 12.12 6.20
N GLU A 89 -4.85 13.24 6.74
CA GLU A 89 -4.10 14.47 7.05
C GLU A 89 -2.97 14.24 8.07
N THR A 90 -3.02 13.13 8.81
CA THR A 90 -2.00 12.77 9.81
C THR A 90 -0.71 12.19 9.20
N VAL A 91 -0.68 11.96 7.88
CA VAL A 91 0.54 11.62 7.16
C VAL A 91 1.51 12.80 7.21
N GLY A 92 2.75 12.54 7.64
CA GLY A 92 3.78 13.57 7.79
C GLY A 92 4.00 14.39 6.51
N PRO A 93 4.33 15.69 6.63
CA PRO A 93 4.36 16.63 5.50
C PRO A 93 5.35 16.19 4.41
N ASP A 94 6.51 15.65 4.79
CA ASP A 94 7.54 15.20 3.84
C ASP A 94 7.06 14.05 2.96
N LEU A 95 6.41 13.05 3.57
CA LEU A 95 5.87 11.89 2.85
C LEU A 95 4.65 12.28 2.01
N ARG A 96 3.81 13.18 2.54
CA ARG A 96 2.69 13.74 1.79
C ARG A 96 3.20 14.44 0.54
N GLN A 97 4.10 15.42 0.67
CA GLN A 97 4.65 16.13 -0.48
C GLN A 97 5.31 15.19 -1.49
N LYS A 98 6.09 14.22 -1.00
CA LYS A 98 6.79 13.25 -1.84
C LYS A 98 5.85 12.35 -2.66
N PHE A 99 4.75 11.88 -2.06
CA PHE A 99 3.89 10.87 -2.68
C PHE A 99 2.53 11.39 -3.16
N TYR A 100 2.18 12.65 -2.91
CA TYR A 100 0.86 13.19 -3.26
C TYR A 100 0.58 13.09 -4.77
N THR A 101 1.46 13.64 -5.61
CA THR A 101 1.33 13.59 -7.07
C THR A 101 1.38 12.16 -7.58
N PHE A 102 2.27 11.33 -7.01
CA PHE A 102 2.39 9.93 -7.35
C PHE A 102 1.08 9.14 -7.12
N VAL A 103 0.49 9.29 -5.93
CA VAL A 103 -0.80 8.65 -5.60
C VAL A 103 -1.91 9.18 -6.51
N TYR A 104 -1.93 10.49 -6.77
CA TYR A 104 -2.88 11.12 -7.69
C TYR A 104 -2.82 10.47 -9.09
N ASP A 105 -1.63 10.35 -9.67
CA ASP A 105 -1.42 9.81 -11.01
C ASP A 105 -1.84 8.33 -11.09
N VAL A 106 -1.41 7.51 -10.13
CA VAL A 106 -1.74 6.07 -10.11
C VAL A 106 -3.25 5.84 -9.94
N VAL A 107 -3.91 6.61 -9.06
CA VAL A 107 -5.36 6.52 -8.86
C VAL A 107 -6.12 6.90 -10.12
N ASN A 108 -5.72 7.98 -10.79
CA ASN A 108 -6.38 8.43 -12.01
C ASN A 108 -6.15 7.48 -13.18
N ALA A 109 -4.92 6.96 -13.34
CA ALA A 109 -4.61 5.97 -14.36
C ALA A 109 -5.46 4.70 -14.17
N LYS A 110 -5.58 4.19 -12.93
CA LYS A 110 -6.46 3.05 -12.68
C LYS A 110 -7.92 3.36 -13.04
N LYS A 111 -8.43 4.54 -12.68
CA LYS A 111 -9.80 4.98 -13.06
C LYS A 111 -10.01 5.05 -14.57
N GLN A 112 -8.95 5.34 -15.33
CA GLN A 112 -8.97 5.35 -16.80
C GLN A 112 -8.83 3.94 -17.42
N GLY A 113 -8.73 2.88 -16.61
CA GLY A 113 -8.66 1.50 -17.07
C GLY A 113 -7.23 0.99 -17.30
N TYR A 114 -6.20 1.73 -16.89
CA TYR A 114 -4.82 1.27 -17.01
C TYR A 114 -4.54 0.11 -16.06
N THR A 115 -3.76 -0.86 -16.54
CA THR A 115 -3.27 -1.96 -15.71
C THR A 115 -1.95 -1.59 -15.04
N LEU A 116 -1.59 -2.29 -13.96
CA LEU A 116 -0.28 -2.13 -13.32
C LEU A 116 0.89 -2.37 -14.29
N GLN A 117 0.73 -3.27 -15.26
CA GLN A 117 1.76 -3.56 -16.27
C GLN A 117 1.94 -2.37 -17.21
N THR A 118 0.83 -1.77 -17.67
CA THR A 118 0.85 -0.58 -18.52
C THR A 118 1.48 0.60 -17.80
N LEU A 119 1.14 0.82 -16.53
CA LEU A 119 1.71 1.91 -15.72
C LEU A 119 3.21 1.75 -15.51
N LYS A 120 3.68 0.52 -15.25
CA LYS A 120 5.12 0.23 -15.15
C LYS A 120 5.85 0.49 -16.46
N LEU A 121 5.23 0.14 -17.59
CA LEU A 121 5.81 0.38 -18.91
C LEU A 121 5.90 1.88 -19.21
N GLU A 122 4.83 2.64 -18.98
CA GLU A 122 4.85 4.11 -19.15
C GLU A 122 5.89 4.78 -18.26
N GLN A 123 6.03 4.32 -17.01
CA GLN A 123 7.05 4.83 -16.11
C GLN A 123 8.47 4.52 -16.61
N MET A 124 8.70 3.31 -17.13
CA MET A 124 9.98 2.94 -17.76
C MET A 124 10.27 3.80 -19.00
N MET A 125 9.25 4.11 -19.79
CA MET A 125 9.38 4.99 -20.97
C MET A 125 9.69 6.44 -20.57
N ARG A 126 8.97 7.00 -19.59
CA ARG A 126 9.25 8.36 -19.07
C ARG A 126 10.66 8.49 -18.49
N ASN A 127 11.13 7.48 -17.78
CA ASN A 127 12.49 7.43 -17.26
C ASN A 127 13.55 7.32 -18.37
N SER A 128 13.18 6.77 -19.54
CA SER A 128 14.07 6.63 -20.70
C SER A 128 14.07 7.85 -21.62
N GLU A 129 12.96 8.59 -21.67
CA GLU A 129 12.77 9.75 -22.55
C GLU A 129 13.21 11.09 -21.91
N GLY A 130 13.67 11.07 -20.66
CA GLY A 130 14.24 12.25 -20.00
C GLY A 130 13.21 13.33 -19.63
N GLU A 131 11.93 12.97 -19.49
CA GLU A 131 10.94 13.90 -18.93
C GLU A 131 11.32 14.23 -17.47
N PRO A 132 11.44 15.53 -17.11
CA PRO A 132 11.86 15.94 -15.78
C PRO A 132 10.72 15.72 -14.79
N SER A 133 10.67 14.54 -14.20
CA SER A 133 10.10 14.36 -12.87
C SER A 133 11.14 14.80 -11.85
N GLU A 134 10.76 15.61 -10.84
CA GLU A 134 11.65 15.94 -9.70
C GLU A 134 12.26 14.69 -9.05
N ILE A 135 11.56 13.56 -9.13
CA ILE A 135 12.03 12.26 -8.66
C ILE A 135 13.10 11.73 -9.63
N ALA A 136 12.83 11.70 -10.94
CA ALA A 136 13.78 11.21 -11.93
C ALA A 136 15.09 12.03 -11.99
N GLU A 137 15.03 13.36 -11.85
CA GLU A 137 16.24 14.19 -11.79
C GLU A 137 17.08 13.88 -10.55
N LYS A 138 16.46 13.80 -9.36
CA LYS A 138 17.15 13.42 -8.12
C LYS A 138 17.73 12.01 -8.19
N THR A 139 16.97 11.05 -8.73
CA THR A 139 17.41 9.67 -8.89
C THR A 139 18.57 9.56 -9.89
N SER A 140 18.57 10.32 -10.99
CA SER A 140 19.64 10.32 -12.00
C SER A 140 21.02 10.74 -11.45
N ALA A 141 21.02 11.62 -10.45
CA ALA A 141 22.22 12.11 -9.77
C ALA A 141 22.80 11.12 -8.74
N LEU A 142 22.08 10.04 -8.41
CA LEU A 142 22.51 9.07 -7.40
C LEU A 142 23.47 8.02 -7.97
N ALA A 143 24.23 7.40 -7.06
CA ALA A 143 25.06 6.25 -7.39
C ALA A 143 24.20 5.11 -7.98
N PRO A 144 24.74 4.28 -8.90
CA PRO A 144 23.97 3.23 -9.58
C PRO A 144 23.20 2.30 -8.63
N GLN A 145 23.78 2.00 -7.47
CA GLN A 145 23.17 1.13 -6.45
C GLN A 145 21.99 1.81 -5.72
N GLN A 146 22.08 3.12 -5.50
CA GLN A 146 21.01 3.92 -4.91
C GLN A 146 19.85 4.11 -5.90
N ARG A 147 20.15 4.26 -7.19
CA ARG A 147 19.14 4.29 -8.26
C ARG A 147 18.29 3.03 -8.30
N GLN A 148 18.93 1.87 -8.33
CA GLN A 148 18.23 0.57 -8.33
C GLN A 148 17.33 0.41 -7.10
N MET A 149 17.79 0.90 -5.95
CA MET A 149 17.02 0.87 -4.71
C MET A 149 15.81 1.79 -4.76
N GLU A 150 15.95 3.03 -5.24
CA GLU A 150 14.83 3.97 -5.41
C GLU A 150 13.81 3.48 -6.42
N GLU A 151 14.25 2.95 -7.56
CA GLU A 151 13.37 2.35 -8.58
C GLU A 151 12.59 1.16 -8.01
N ALA A 152 13.24 0.30 -7.22
CA ALA A 152 12.59 -0.80 -6.55
C ALA A 152 11.54 -0.28 -5.56
N ILE A 153 11.87 0.70 -4.73
CA ILE A 153 10.93 1.33 -3.78
C ILE A 153 9.73 1.91 -4.53
N LEU A 154 9.95 2.60 -5.66
CA LEU A 154 8.88 3.23 -6.41
C LEU A 154 7.98 2.20 -7.10
N SER A 155 8.56 1.14 -7.67
CA SER A 155 7.83 0.01 -8.24
C SER A 155 6.95 -0.70 -7.21
N GLN A 156 7.45 -0.88 -5.98
CA GLN A 156 6.66 -1.46 -4.90
C GLN A 156 5.60 -0.49 -4.37
N SER A 157 5.90 0.81 -4.32
CA SER A 157 4.94 1.84 -3.95
C SER A 157 3.76 1.87 -4.94
N MET A 158 4.04 1.75 -6.24
CA MET A 158 3.02 1.70 -7.29
C MET A 158 2.14 0.46 -7.13
N ARG A 159 2.78 -0.69 -6.87
CA ARG A 159 2.07 -1.95 -6.61
C ARG A 159 1.15 -1.83 -5.40
N LEU A 160 1.61 -1.20 -4.32
CA LEU A 160 0.82 -1.00 -3.11
C LEU A 160 -0.42 -0.13 -3.37
N VAL A 161 -0.26 1.02 -4.03
CA VAL A 161 -1.37 1.93 -4.37
C VAL A 161 -2.37 1.22 -5.28
N PHE A 162 -1.88 0.54 -6.33
CA PHE A 162 -2.74 -0.16 -7.28
C PHE A 162 -3.53 -1.30 -6.60
N LEU A 163 -2.85 -2.12 -5.79
CA LEU A 163 -3.49 -3.21 -5.04
C LEU A 163 -4.46 -2.68 -4.00
N THR A 164 -4.20 -1.52 -3.39
CA THR A 164 -5.14 -0.89 -2.47
C THR A 164 -6.47 -0.66 -3.17
N LEU A 165 -6.43 -0.05 -4.37
CA LEU A 165 -7.63 0.16 -5.16
C LEU A 165 -8.31 -1.16 -5.53
N THR A 166 -7.54 -2.21 -5.86
CA THR A 166 -8.11 -3.52 -6.22
C THR A 166 -8.80 -4.17 -5.03
N VAL A 167 -8.22 -4.08 -3.84
CA VAL A 167 -8.85 -4.56 -2.60
C VAL A 167 -10.13 -3.80 -2.31
N LEU A 168 -10.18 -2.49 -2.58
CA LEU A 168 -11.42 -1.70 -2.42
C LEU A 168 -12.50 -2.14 -3.42
N ASP A 169 -12.14 -2.33 -4.68
CA ASP A 169 -13.06 -2.83 -5.71
C ASP A 169 -13.62 -4.19 -5.29
N GLU A 170 -12.75 -5.15 -4.94
CA GLU A 170 -13.11 -6.49 -4.46
C GLU A 170 -14.04 -6.41 -3.24
N THR A 171 -13.69 -5.63 -2.23
CA THR A 171 -14.52 -5.48 -1.00
C THR A 171 -15.91 -4.93 -1.34
N SER A 172 -15.99 -3.93 -2.24
CA SER A 172 -17.26 -3.32 -2.64
C SER A 172 -18.15 -4.28 -3.44
N GLU A 173 -17.55 -5.19 -4.22
CA GLU A 173 -18.29 -6.23 -4.94
C GLU A 173 -18.86 -7.28 -3.99
N PHE A 174 -18.14 -7.63 -2.92
CA PHE A 174 -18.63 -8.52 -1.88
C PHE A 174 -19.77 -7.87 -1.08
N GLU A 175 -19.62 -6.61 -0.66
CA GLU A 175 -20.68 -5.89 0.07
C GLU A 175 -21.97 -5.74 -0.76
N LYS A 176 -21.86 -5.61 -2.08
CA LYS A 176 -23.03 -5.59 -2.99
C LYS A 176 -23.70 -6.95 -3.16
N LYS A 177 -22.95 -8.05 -3.02
CA LYS A 177 -23.48 -9.42 -3.10
C LYS A 177 -24.14 -9.87 -1.80
N ASP A 178 -23.63 -9.42 -0.65
CA ASP A 178 -24.22 -9.70 0.67
C ASP A 178 -25.53 -8.93 0.94
N GLY A 179 -25.93 -8.02 0.04
CA GLY A 179 -27.26 -7.39 0.05
C GLY A 179 -28.35 -8.22 -0.63
N ASP A 180 -27.99 -9.35 -1.24
CA ASP A 180 -28.90 -10.39 -1.73
C ASP A 180 -28.88 -11.51 -0.69
N ASP A 181 -29.93 -11.61 0.12
CA ASP A 181 -30.10 -12.63 1.17
C ASP A 181 -30.13 -14.05 0.53
N ASP A 182 -28.97 -14.62 0.20
CA ASP A 182 -28.71 -16.05 0.28
C ASP A 182 -27.29 -16.40 -0.21
N ILE A 183 -26.67 -17.37 0.48
CA ILE A 183 -25.36 -17.98 0.20
C ILE A 183 -24.17 -17.28 0.89
N ILE A 184 -24.07 -17.51 2.20
CA ILE A 184 -22.76 -17.60 2.87
C ILE A 184 -22.07 -18.86 2.34
N PRO A 185 -20.95 -18.78 1.59
CA PRO A 185 -20.17 -19.96 1.25
C PRO A 185 -19.48 -20.43 2.54
N ARG A 186 -20.10 -21.39 3.24
CA ARG A 186 -19.41 -22.10 4.32
C ARG A 186 -18.36 -23.01 3.68
N PRO A 187 -17.13 -23.06 4.19
CA PRO A 187 -16.17 -24.05 3.74
C PRO A 187 -16.77 -25.45 3.95
N PRO A 188 -16.58 -26.40 3.02
CA PRO A 188 -17.07 -27.75 3.18
C PRO A 188 -16.43 -28.34 4.44
N ILE A 189 -17.25 -28.70 5.42
CA ILE A 189 -16.81 -29.45 6.59
C ILE A 189 -16.59 -30.89 6.12
N PRO A 190 -15.37 -31.42 6.10
CA PRO A 190 -15.15 -32.82 5.79
C PRO A 190 -15.58 -33.65 7.01
N GLY A 191 -16.61 -34.48 6.85
CA GLY A 191 -16.89 -35.60 7.77
C GLY A 191 -18.02 -35.43 8.78
N THR A 192 -19.24 -35.12 8.33
CA THR A 192 -20.48 -35.53 9.02
C THR A 192 -21.48 -36.07 8.01
#